data_AF-A0A535ZIR2-F1
#
_entry.id   AF-A0A535ZIR2-F1
#
_cell.length_a   1.000
_cell.length_b   1.000
_cell.length_c   1.000
_cell.angle_alpha   90.00
_cell.angle_beta   90.00
_cell.angle_gamma   90.00
#
_symmetry.space_group_name_H-M   'P 1'
#
loop_
_entity.id
_entity.type
_entity.pdbx_description
1 polymer ?
#
loop_
_entity_poly.entity_id
_entity_poly.type
_entity_poly.pdbx_seq_one_letter_code
_entity_poly.pdbx_strand_id
1 'polypeptide(L)'
;MSREPSTGILCMAYGSPPTEADIAAYFTHIRGGRPPSPEALEELTQRYRAIHGSPLTEITRAQAAALSERAGLPAFVGMKHASPFIADGAAEARRNGVERLVGLPLAPHYAGMSLGSYQRSLREAWDGELVFVPGFHDHPAFIGAVQALLREALAASRPDRLF
;
A
#
# COMPACT_ATOMS: atom_id res chain seq x y z
N MET A 1 -1.18 -31.34 20.48
CA MET A 1 -1.95 -30.35 19.70
C MET A 1 -0.99 -29.28 19.25
N SER A 2 -0.78 -29.11 17.95
CA SER A 2 0.07 -28.05 17.41
C SER A 2 -0.54 -26.69 17.74
N ARG A 3 0.23 -25.75 18.29
CA ARG A 3 -0.24 -24.36 18.48
C ARG A 3 -0.56 -23.77 17.11
N GLU A 4 -1.66 -23.04 16.98
CA GLU A 4 -1.91 -22.27 15.76
C GLU A 4 -0.80 -21.22 15.55
N PRO A 5 -0.31 -21.03 14.31
CA PRO A 5 0.76 -20.10 14.05
C PRO A 5 0.30 -18.66 14.33
N SER A 6 1.17 -17.89 14.97
CA SER A 6 0.95 -16.46 15.21
C SER A 6 0.78 -15.75 13.86
N THR A 7 -0.41 -15.20 13.59
CA THR A 7 -0.75 -14.61 12.29
C THR A 7 -0.69 -13.09 12.36
N GLY A 8 -0.05 -12.46 11.37
CA GLY A 8 -0.02 -11.01 11.20
C GLY A 8 -0.45 -10.59 9.79
N ILE A 9 -0.82 -9.32 9.64
CA ILE A 9 -1.22 -8.75 8.35
C ILE A 9 -0.14 -7.77 7.90
N LEU A 10 0.40 -7.90 6.69
CA LEU A 10 1.25 -6.89 6.08
C LEU A 10 0.46 -6.09 5.06
N CYS A 11 0.05 -4.87 5.43
CA CYS A 11 -0.60 -3.92 4.56
C CYS A 11 0.44 -3.29 3.62
N MET A 12 0.29 -3.50 2.32
CA MET A 12 1.25 -3.03 1.32
C MET A 12 0.67 -1.98 0.40
N ALA A 13 1.41 -0.89 0.19
CA ALA A 13 1.00 0.19 -0.70
C ALA A 13 2.16 0.67 -1.58
N TYR A 14 1.88 1.57 -2.52
CA TYR A 14 2.89 2.03 -3.48
C TYR A 14 4.03 2.79 -2.78
N GLY A 15 3.68 3.56 -1.74
CA GLY A 15 4.61 4.42 -1.03
C GLY A 15 4.77 5.78 -1.70
N SER A 16 5.21 6.72 -0.88
CA SER A 16 5.45 8.11 -1.27
C SER A 16 6.72 8.59 -0.56
N PRO A 17 7.56 9.43 -1.20
CA PRO A 17 8.72 10.02 -0.55
C PRO A 17 8.25 10.85 0.66
N PRO A 18 8.90 10.72 1.83
CA PRO A 18 8.52 11.45 3.03
C PRO A 18 8.94 12.92 2.96
N THR A 19 10.02 13.23 2.24
CA THR A 19 10.48 14.61 2.02
C THR A 19 10.78 14.88 0.56
N GLU A 20 10.92 16.16 0.21
CA GLU A 20 11.32 16.57 -1.14
C GLU A 20 12.69 16.01 -1.55
N ALA A 21 13.62 15.90 -0.59
CA ALA A 21 14.96 15.34 -0.83
C ALA A 21 14.91 13.87 -1.25
N ASP A 22 13.86 13.13 -0.88
CA ASP A 22 13.70 11.72 -1.20
C ASP A 22 13.08 11.48 -2.58
N ILE A 23 12.56 12.52 -3.24
CA ILE A 23 11.85 12.39 -4.53
C ILE A 23 12.76 11.77 -5.60
N ALA A 24 14.03 12.18 -5.66
CA ALA A 24 14.96 11.66 -6.65
C ALA A 24 15.21 10.15 -6.49
N ALA A 25 15.44 9.70 -5.25
CA ALA A 25 15.66 8.29 -4.94
C ALA A 25 14.39 7.46 -5.19
N TYR A 26 13.24 7.95 -4.72
CA TYR A 26 11.93 7.37 -4.97
C TYR A 26 11.64 7.20 -6.47
N PHE A 27 11.83 8.25 -7.26
CA PHE A 27 11.52 8.24 -8.68
C PHE A 27 12.47 7.32 -9.46
N THR A 28 13.75 7.30 -9.08
CA THR A 28 14.73 6.35 -9.61
C THR A 28 14.33 4.91 -9.31
N HIS A 29 13.85 4.63 -8.10
CA HIS A 29 13.40 3.29 -7.71
C HIS A 29 12.17 2.85 -8.52
N ILE A 30 11.19 3.74 -8.73
CA ILE A 30 10.04 3.49 -9.62
C ILE A 30 10.49 3.11 -11.03
N ARG A 31 11.52 3.77 -11.54
CA ARG A 31 12.06 3.58 -12.90
C ARG A 31 13.01 2.37 -13.02
N GLY A 32 13.08 1.53 -12.00
CA GLY A 32 13.93 0.33 -11.97
C GLY A 32 15.42 0.68 -11.89
N GLY A 33 15.78 1.70 -11.11
CA GLY A 33 17.16 2.14 -10.90
C GLY A 33 17.67 3.16 -11.93
N ARG A 34 16.87 3.49 -12.96
CA ARG A 34 17.25 4.50 -13.96
C ARG A 34 16.87 5.90 -13.47
N PRO A 35 17.84 6.82 -13.31
CA PRO A 35 17.53 8.17 -12.85
C PRO A 35 16.58 8.89 -13.83
N PRO A 36 15.66 9.74 -13.33
CA PRO A 36 14.86 10.62 -14.18
C PRO A 36 15.74 11.70 -14.84
N SER A 37 15.25 12.32 -15.92
CA SER A 37 15.88 13.55 -16.42
C SER A 37 15.67 14.70 -15.43
N PRO A 38 16.50 15.75 -15.47
CA PRO A 38 16.32 16.93 -14.61
C PRO A 38 14.92 17.54 -14.73
N GLU A 39 14.38 17.62 -15.94
CA GLU A 39 13.06 18.20 -16.21
C GLU A 39 11.94 17.36 -15.59
N ALA A 40 12.00 16.03 -15.75
CA ALA A 40 11.01 15.13 -15.17
C ALA A 40 11.06 15.11 -13.64
N LEU A 41 12.27 15.25 -13.06
CA LEU A 41 12.43 15.36 -11.62
C LEU A 41 11.83 16.65 -11.09
N GLU A 42 12.10 17.79 -11.73
CA GLU A 42 11.53 19.09 -11.35
C GLU A 42 10.00 19.09 -11.47
N GLU A 43 9.45 18.53 -12.56
CA GLU A 43 8.00 18.40 -12.73
C GLU A 43 7.36 17.62 -11.59
N LEU A 44 7.95 16.48 -11.19
CA LEU A 44 7.44 15.69 -10.06
C LEU A 44 7.56 16.46 -8.74
N THR A 45 8.69 17.14 -8.51
CA THR A 45 8.90 17.97 -7.33
C THR A 45 7.86 19.08 -7.21
N GLN A 46 7.54 19.78 -8.31
CA GLN A 46 6.51 20.81 -8.33
C GLN A 46 5.13 20.25 -7.97
N ARG A 47 4.79 19.04 -8.43
CA ARG A 47 3.53 18.37 -8.06
C ARG A 47 3.46 18.09 -6.56
N TYR A 48 4.54 17.61 -5.94
CA TYR A 48 4.60 17.40 -4.48
C TYR A 48 4.51 18.72 -3.71
N ARG A 49 5.17 19.79 -4.17
CA ARG A 49 5.07 21.12 -3.56
C ARG A 49 3.64 21.66 -3.60
N ALA A 50 2.95 21.49 -4.73
CA ALA A 50 1.58 21.97 -4.93
C ALA A 50 0.56 21.33 -3.97
N ILE A 51 0.81 20.12 -3.50
CA ILE A 51 -0.04 19.42 -2.54
C ILE A 51 0.52 19.43 -1.10
N HIS A 52 1.64 20.14 -0.87
CA HIS A 52 2.35 20.20 0.41
C HIS A 52 2.82 18.84 0.93
N GLY A 53 3.27 17.97 0.02
CA GLY A 53 3.63 16.59 0.34
C GLY A 53 2.44 15.64 0.25
N SER A 54 2.72 14.34 0.27
CA SER A 54 1.70 13.31 0.07
C SER A 54 1.25 12.71 1.40
N PRO A 55 -0.06 12.64 1.68
CA PRO A 55 -0.58 12.07 2.93
C PRO A 55 -0.63 10.53 2.90
N LEU A 56 -0.25 9.90 1.78
CA LEU A 56 -0.54 8.49 1.52
C LEU A 56 0.10 7.52 2.53
N THR A 57 1.30 7.83 3.03
CA THR A 57 1.97 6.99 4.03
C THR A 57 1.20 6.99 5.35
N GLU A 58 0.75 8.16 5.82
CA GLU A 58 -0.02 8.26 7.06
C GLU A 58 -1.42 7.65 6.92
N ILE A 59 -2.07 7.84 5.77
CA ILE A 59 -3.34 7.17 5.47
C ILE A 59 -3.16 5.65 5.50
N THR A 60 -2.07 5.12 4.93
CA THR A 60 -1.77 3.69 4.95
C THR A 60 -1.57 3.16 6.37
N ARG A 61 -0.85 3.90 7.21
CA ARG A 61 -0.67 3.54 8.64
C ARG A 61 -1.99 3.54 9.39
N ALA A 62 -2.83 4.55 9.18
CA ALA A 62 -4.16 4.63 9.78
C ALA A 62 -5.06 3.46 9.34
N GLN A 63 -5.02 3.09 8.06
CA GLN A 63 -5.74 1.92 7.55
C GLN A 63 -5.25 0.60 8.18
N ALA A 64 -3.93 0.42 8.31
CA ALA A 64 -3.36 -0.76 8.96
C ALA A 64 -3.75 -0.85 10.44
N ALA A 65 -3.71 0.27 11.18
CA ALA A 65 -4.12 0.32 12.58
C ALA A 65 -5.61 -0.04 12.74
N ALA A 66 -6.50 0.57 11.95
CA ALA A 66 -7.92 0.27 11.98
C ALA A 66 -8.22 -1.19 11.60
N LEU A 67 -7.46 -1.76 10.65
CA LEU A 67 -7.57 -3.18 10.30
C LEU A 67 -7.10 -4.09 11.43
N SER A 68 -5.99 -3.73 12.10
CA SER A 68 -5.45 -4.45 13.25
C SER A 68 -6.50 -4.61 14.35
N GLU A 69 -7.13 -3.50 14.72
CA GLU A 69 -8.20 -3.49 15.74
C GLU A 69 -9.41 -4.33 15.31
N ARG A 70 -9.86 -4.17 14.06
CA ARG A 70 -11.03 -4.89 13.54
C ARG A 70 -10.82 -6.40 13.38
N ALA A 71 -9.61 -6.82 13.03
CA ALA A 71 -9.27 -8.21 12.80
C ALA A 71 -8.82 -8.93 14.08
N GLY A 72 -8.41 -8.19 15.12
CA GLY A 72 -7.77 -8.78 16.30
C GLY A 72 -6.41 -9.42 15.98
N LEU A 73 -5.73 -8.94 14.94
CA LEU A 73 -4.43 -9.43 14.46
C LEU A 73 -3.46 -8.26 14.35
N PRO A 74 -2.17 -8.42 14.67
CA PRO A 74 -1.19 -7.36 14.46
C PRO A 74 -1.06 -7.02 12.96
N ALA A 75 -1.13 -5.72 12.64
CA ALA A 75 -0.92 -5.23 11.28
C ALA A 75 0.38 -4.42 11.16
N PHE A 76 1.09 -4.63 10.06
CA PHE A 76 2.34 -4.00 9.70
C PHE A 76 2.18 -3.27 8.37
N VAL A 77 3.09 -2.33 8.08
CA VAL A 77 3.08 -1.55 6.84
C VAL A 77 4.36 -1.78 6.08
N GLY A 78 4.25 -1.97 4.77
CA GLY A 78 5.40 -2.07 3.87
C GLY A 78 5.10 -1.55 2.48
N MET A 79 5.83 -0.54 2.04
CA MET A 79 5.64 0.07 0.73
C MET A 79 6.55 -0.51 -0.32
N LYS A 80 6.13 -0.39 -1.58
CA LYS A 80 6.92 -0.87 -2.70
C LYS A 80 8.08 0.07 -3.05
N HIS A 81 7.87 1.38 -3.03
CA HIS A 81 8.84 2.33 -3.59
C HIS A 81 9.40 3.37 -2.60
N ALA A 82 8.94 3.39 -1.36
CA ALA A 82 9.43 4.30 -0.32
C ALA A 82 9.50 3.59 1.04
N SER A 83 10.21 4.17 2.01
CA SER A 83 10.22 3.61 3.36
C SER A 83 8.89 3.84 4.09
N PRO A 84 8.48 2.94 5.01
CA PRO A 84 9.09 1.63 5.27
C PRO A 84 8.83 0.69 4.09
N PHE A 85 9.84 -0.04 3.61
CA PHE A 85 9.68 -0.97 2.49
C PHE A 85 8.94 -2.25 2.94
N ILE A 86 8.46 -3.04 1.97
CA ILE A 86 7.88 -4.38 2.22
C ILE A 86 8.81 -5.24 3.09
N ALA A 87 10.12 -5.18 2.84
CA ALA A 87 11.11 -5.91 3.65
C ALA A 87 11.18 -5.41 5.10
N ASP A 88 11.03 -4.11 5.33
CA ASP A 88 11.04 -3.53 6.68
C ASP A 88 9.82 -3.99 7.48
N GLY A 89 8.63 -3.97 6.86
CA GLY A 89 7.39 -4.45 7.48
C GLY A 89 7.41 -5.96 7.75
N ALA A 90 7.97 -6.76 6.84
CA ALA A 90 8.17 -8.20 7.06
C ALA A 90 9.17 -8.49 8.20
N ALA A 91 10.27 -7.73 8.27
CA ALA A 91 11.23 -7.83 9.37
C ALA A 91 10.61 -7.43 10.71
N GLU A 92 9.76 -6.40 10.73
CA GLU A 92 9.00 -5.99 11.91
C GLU A 92 8.02 -7.07 12.37
N ALA A 93 7.28 -7.69 11.44
CA ALA A 93 6.40 -8.81 11.75
C ALA A 93 7.17 -9.96 12.41
N ARG A 94 8.34 -10.31 11.87
CA ARG A 94 9.21 -11.36 12.44
C ARG A 94 9.68 -11.02 13.84
N ARG A 95 10.10 -9.78 14.09
CA ARG A 95 10.50 -9.32 15.43
C ARG A 95 9.37 -9.41 16.45
N ASN A 96 8.12 -9.32 16.01
CA ASN A 96 6.92 -9.46 16.83
C ASN A 96 6.42 -10.91 16.95
N GLY A 97 7.21 -11.90 16.50
CA GLY A 97 6.87 -13.32 16.66
C GLY A 97 5.74 -13.80 15.75
N VAL A 98 5.50 -13.12 14.62
CA VAL A 98 4.60 -13.61 13.58
C VAL A 98 5.25 -14.81 12.88
N GLU A 99 4.47 -15.85 12.64
CA GLU A 99 4.87 -17.10 11.97
C GLU A 99 4.17 -17.25 10.61
N ARG A 100 2.95 -16.70 10.48
CA ARG A 100 2.16 -16.64 9.25
C ARG A 100 1.85 -15.18 8.87
N LEU A 101 2.16 -14.78 7.65
CA LEU A 101 1.77 -13.46 7.13
C LEU A 101 0.59 -13.54 6.16
N VAL A 102 -0.36 -12.64 6.32
CA VAL A 102 -1.34 -12.26 5.30
C VAL A 102 -0.81 -11.03 4.57
N GLY A 103 -0.32 -11.20 3.35
CA GLY A 103 0.09 -10.10 2.49
C GLY A 103 -1.14 -9.45 1.84
N LEU A 104 -1.46 -8.23 2.25
CA LEU A 104 -2.62 -7.46 1.78
C LEU A 104 -2.17 -6.21 1.03
N PRO A 105 -2.17 -6.21 -0.32
CA PRO A 105 -2.04 -4.98 -1.08
C PRO A 105 -3.26 -4.08 -0.87
N LEU A 106 -3.06 -2.80 -0.56
CA LEU A 106 -4.13 -1.79 -0.45
C LEU A 106 -4.54 -1.26 -1.83
N ALA A 107 -4.72 -2.18 -2.77
CA ALA A 107 -5.24 -1.93 -4.10
C ALA A 107 -6.25 -3.05 -4.44
N PRO A 108 -7.51 -2.71 -4.74
CA PRO A 108 -8.57 -3.71 -4.85
C PRO A 108 -8.46 -4.62 -6.09
N HIS A 109 -7.81 -4.13 -7.16
CA HIS A 109 -7.75 -4.81 -8.45
C HIS A 109 -6.41 -5.53 -8.63
N TYR A 110 -6.46 -6.81 -9.03
CA TYR A 110 -5.26 -7.52 -9.46
C TYR A 110 -4.80 -7.02 -10.83
N ALA A 111 -3.49 -6.78 -10.95
CA ALA A 111 -2.81 -6.76 -12.23
C ALA A 111 -1.44 -7.41 -12.04
N GLY A 112 -1.05 -8.32 -12.94
CA GLY A 112 0.24 -9.04 -12.83
C GLY A 112 1.45 -8.10 -12.78
N MET A 113 1.37 -6.96 -13.47
CA MET A 113 2.41 -5.90 -13.44
C MET A 113 2.42 -5.09 -12.13
N SER A 114 1.29 -5.02 -11.42
CA SER A 114 1.16 -4.34 -10.12
C SER A 114 1.32 -5.37 -9.00
N LEU A 115 0.28 -6.08 -8.58
CA LEU A 115 0.26 -6.94 -7.40
C LEU A 115 1.24 -8.11 -7.49
N GLY A 116 1.52 -8.61 -8.70
CA GLY A 116 2.56 -9.62 -8.88
C GLY A 116 3.95 -9.17 -8.41
N SER A 117 4.25 -7.86 -8.49
CA SER A 117 5.52 -7.32 -7.97
C SER A 117 5.55 -7.20 -6.45
N TYR A 118 4.43 -6.83 -5.82
CA TYR A 118 4.31 -6.83 -4.35
C TYR A 118 4.48 -8.24 -3.79
N GLN A 119 3.82 -9.22 -4.43
CA GLN A 119 3.91 -10.62 -4.04
C GLN A 119 5.35 -11.14 -4.14
N ARG A 120 6.11 -10.76 -5.18
CA ARG A 120 7.52 -11.13 -5.30
C ARG A 120 8.36 -10.52 -4.19
N SER A 121 8.27 -9.20 -3.98
CA SER A 121 9.01 -8.52 -2.91
C SER A 121 8.69 -9.09 -1.52
N LEU A 122 7.44 -9.46 -1.27
CA LEU A 122 7.07 -10.10 0.00
C LEU A 122 7.62 -11.52 0.12
N ARG A 123 7.57 -12.33 -0.94
CA ARG A 123 8.17 -13.68 -0.94
C ARG A 123 9.68 -13.66 -0.76
N GLU A 124 10.36 -12.64 -1.24
CA GLU A 124 11.80 -12.43 -1.03
C GLU A 124 12.09 -12.05 0.43
N ALA A 125 11.19 -11.31 1.09
CA ALA A 125 11.35 -10.84 2.47
C ALA A 125 10.80 -11.80 3.55
N TRP A 126 9.99 -12.79 3.16
CA TRP A 126 9.30 -13.70 4.06
C TRP A 126 9.40 -15.15 3.60
N ASP A 127 10.11 -15.95 4.37
CA ASP A 127 10.34 -17.39 4.20
C ASP A 127 9.36 -18.27 5.01
N GLY A 128 8.49 -17.67 5.81
CA GLY A 128 7.45 -18.36 6.59
C GLY A 128 6.17 -18.63 5.81
N GLU A 129 5.12 -19.04 6.51
CA GLU A 129 3.82 -19.26 5.88
C GLU A 129 3.24 -17.92 5.37
N LEU A 130 2.74 -17.91 4.13
CA LEU A 130 2.28 -16.71 3.44
C LEU A 130 0.94 -16.96 2.74
N VAL A 131 -0.06 -16.16 3.09
CA VAL A 131 -1.32 -16.01 2.35
C VAL A 131 -1.29 -14.66 1.66
N PHE A 132 -1.32 -14.62 0.33
CA PHE A 132 -1.35 -13.36 -0.42
C PHE A 132 -2.76 -13.08 -0.93
N VAL A 133 -3.30 -11.90 -0.62
CA VAL A 133 -4.61 -11.47 -1.10
C VAL A 133 -4.47 -10.94 -2.54
N PRO A 134 -5.06 -11.62 -3.55
CA PRO A 134 -4.89 -11.22 -4.94
C PRO A 134 -5.73 -9.99 -5.31
N GLY A 135 -6.71 -9.62 -4.50
CA GLY A 135 -7.60 -8.48 -4.75
C GLY A 135 -8.89 -8.64 -3.96
N PHE A 136 -9.69 -7.58 -3.93
CA PHE A 136 -10.97 -7.54 -3.21
C PHE A 136 -11.99 -6.59 -3.87
N HIS A 137 -11.78 -6.24 -5.15
CA HIS A 137 -12.66 -5.36 -5.92
C HIS A 137 -14.12 -5.84 -6.03
N ASP A 138 -14.34 -7.15 -6.02
CA ASP A 138 -15.64 -7.81 -6.12
C ASP A 138 -16.24 -8.17 -4.75
N HIS A 139 -15.53 -7.85 -3.66
CA HIS A 139 -16.03 -8.10 -2.32
C HIS A 139 -17.26 -7.21 -2.05
N PRO A 140 -18.41 -7.76 -1.61
CA PRO A 140 -19.65 -7.00 -1.42
C PRO A 140 -19.49 -5.76 -0.52
N ALA A 141 -18.66 -5.85 0.52
CA ALA A 141 -18.39 -4.71 1.40
C ALA A 141 -17.60 -3.58 0.73
N PHE A 142 -16.67 -3.91 -0.19
CA PHE A 142 -15.94 -2.89 -0.95
C PHE A 142 -16.88 -2.18 -1.93
N ILE A 143 -17.70 -2.96 -2.67
CA ILE A 143 -18.74 -2.41 -3.56
C ILE A 143 -19.70 -1.50 -2.76
N GLY A 144 -20.14 -1.95 -1.57
CA GLY A 144 -20.98 -1.16 -0.69
C GLY A 144 -20.35 0.16 -0.25
N ALA A 145 -19.06 0.16 0.09
CA ALA A 145 -18.32 1.37 0.44
C ALA A 145 -18.23 2.36 -0.75
N VAL A 146 -17.91 1.87 -1.95
CA VAL A 146 -17.89 2.70 -3.16
C VAL A 146 -19.27 3.28 -3.47
N GLN A 147 -20.34 2.47 -3.34
CA GLN A 147 -21.72 2.95 -3.52
C GLN A 147 -22.09 4.05 -2.52
N ALA A 148 -21.65 3.95 -1.26
CA ALA A 148 -21.88 4.99 -0.27
C ALA A 148 -21.20 6.30 -0.67
N LEU A 149 -19.92 6.27 -1.03
CA LEU A 149 -19.17 7.44 -1.51
C LEU A 149 -19.82 8.08 -2.74
N LEU A 150 -20.27 7.27 -3.70
CA LEU A 150 -20.97 7.79 -4.88
C LEU A 150 -22.30 8.44 -4.52
N ARG A 151 -23.10 7.86 -3.62
CA ARG A 151 -24.36 8.46 -3.17
C ARG A 151 -24.13 9.81 -2.47
N GLU A 152 -23.12 9.89 -1.60
CA GLU A 152 -22.74 11.14 -0.93
C GLU A 152 -22.32 12.21 -1.93
N ALA A 153 -21.45 11.87 -2.89
CA ALA A 153 -21.01 12.80 -3.93
C ALA A 153 -22.18 13.31 -4.78
N LEU A 154 -23.07 12.41 -5.23
CA LEU A 154 -24.23 12.76 -6.05
C LEU A 154 -25.30 13.58 -5.31
N ALA A 155 -25.34 13.50 -3.97
CA ALA A 155 -26.19 14.36 -3.16
C ALA A 155 -25.65 15.80 -3.08
N ALA A 156 -24.32 15.96 -3.10
CA ALA A 156 -23.65 17.26 -3.01
C ALA A 156 -23.54 17.98 -4.37
N SER A 157 -23.36 17.23 -5.46
CA SER A 157 -23.24 17.80 -6.80
C SER A 157 -23.75 16.85 -7.88
N ARG A 158 -24.16 17.44 -9.01
CA ARG A 158 -24.44 16.66 -10.23
C ARG A 158 -23.14 16.52 -11.01
N PRO A 159 -22.82 15.34 -11.56
CA PRO A 159 -21.67 15.19 -12.41
C PRO A 159 -21.85 16.04 -13.66
N ASP A 160 -20.78 16.71 -14.08
CA ASP A 160 -20.75 17.37 -15.37
C ASP A 160 -20.97 16.32 -16.46
N ARG A 161 -21.78 16.65 -17.46
CA ARG A 161 -21.91 15.83 -18.66
C ARG A 161 -20.63 15.99 -19.46
N LEU A 162 -19.73 15.02 -19.31
CA LEU A 162 -18.67 14.80 -20.28
C LEU A 162 -19.32 14.12 -21.49
N PHE A 163 -19.73 14.95 -22.46
CA PHE A 163 -20.48 14.64 -23.70
C PHE A 163 -22.00 14.50 -23.54
#